data_AF-A0A8T3KN12-F1
#
_entry.id   AF-A0A8T3KN12-F1
#
_cell.length_a   1.000
_cell.length_b   1.000
_cell.length_c   1.000
_cell.angle_alpha   90.00
_cell.angle_beta   90.00
_cell.angle_gamma   90.00
#
_symmetry.space_group_name_H-M   'P 1'
#
loop_
_entity.id
_entity.type
_entity.pdbx_description
1 polymer ?
#
loop_
_entity_poly.entity_id
_entity_poly.type
_entity_poly.pdbx_seq_one_letter_code
_entity_poly.pdbx_strand_id
1 'polypeptide(L)'
;MDKSFREPIRFKWIWVVLAIITLAGVPWYLPQGTIYPIILGFPYWAFISVVSTIVLAVFMTYVINNYWDMESLVEQDEEGGQDK
;
A
#
# COMPACT_ATOMS: atom_id res chain seq x y z
N MET A 1 14.59 17.86 22.25
CA MET A 1 15.13 16.94 21.22
C MET A 1 13.94 16.52 20.40
N ASP A 2 13.80 17.02 19.18
CA ASP A 2 12.63 16.77 18.32
C ASP A 2 12.61 15.27 17.98
N LYS A 3 11.77 14.48 18.67
CA LYS A 3 11.48 13.08 18.32
C LYS A 3 10.77 13.15 16.96
N SER A 4 11.53 13.18 15.87
CA SER A 4 10.96 13.30 14.53
C SER A 4 10.20 12.02 14.22
N PHE A 5 8.90 12.03 14.50
CA PHE A 5 8.00 10.99 14.08
C PHE A 5 8.15 10.77 12.57
N ARG A 6 8.61 9.57 12.21
CA ARG A 6 8.55 9.10 10.84
C ARG A 6 7.13 8.63 10.61
N GLU A 7 6.25 9.57 10.27
CA GLU A 7 4.92 9.20 9.81
C GLU A 7 5.04 8.78 8.32
N PRO A 8 4.62 7.56 7.95
CA PRO A 8 4.67 7.12 6.57
C PRO A 8 3.87 8.04 5.63
N ILE A 9 2.85 8.75 6.14
CA ILE A 9 2.05 9.69 5.33
C ILE A 9 2.84 10.92 4.86
N ARG A 10 3.97 11.25 5.51
CA ARG A 10 4.81 12.40 5.13
C ARG A 10 5.68 12.12 3.90
N PHE A 11 5.85 10.86 3.52
CA PHE A 11 6.62 10.48 2.34
C PHE A 11 5.72 10.51 1.09
N LYS A 12 5.74 11.65 0.37
CA LYS A 12 4.96 11.86 -0.86
C LYS A 12 5.15 10.78 -1.93
N TRP A 13 6.30 10.10 -1.94
CA TRP A 13 6.57 9.00 -2.88
C TRP A 13 5.67 7.78 -2.65
N ILE A 14 5.25 7.51 -1.41
CA ILE A 14 4.34 6.40 -1.07
C ILE A 14 2.99 6.59 -1.77
N TRP A 15 2.49 7.83 -1.84
CA TRP A 15 1.26 8.15 -2.56
C TRP A 15 1.38 7.94 -4.07
N VAL A 16 2.54 8.24 -4.66
CA VAL A 16 2.78 7.99 -6.09
C VAL A 16 2.75 6.49 -6.38
N VAL A 17 3.45 5.68 -5.57
CA VAL A 17 3.46 4.23 -5.72
C VAL A 17 2.06 3.63 -5.48
N LEU A 18 1.33 4.11 -4.47
CA LEU A 18 -0.04 3.69 -4.18
C LEU A 18 -0.99 4.01 -5.35
N ALA A 19 -0.88 5.20 -5.94
CA ALA A 19 -1.67 5.59 -7.10
C ALA A 19 -1.33 4.72 -8.31
N ILE A 20 -0.05 4.42 -8.55
CA ILE A 20 0.38 3.54 -9.63
C ILE A 20 -0.17 2.12 -9.43
N ILE A 21 -0.07 1.54 -8.24
CA ILE A 21 -0.58 0.19 -7.95
C ILE A 21 -2.11 0.16 -8.13
N THR A 22 -2.82 1.17 -7.63
CA THR A 22 -4.28 1.27 -7.78
C THR A 22 -4.67 1.39 -9.25
N LEU A 23 -3.98 2.26 -10.00
CA LEU A 23 -4.20 2.42 -11.42
C LEU A 23 -3.84 1.16 -12.19
N ALA A 24 -2.81 0.41 -11.80
CA ALA A 24 -2.36 -0.87 -12.38
C ALA A 24 -3.31 -2.05 -12.10
N GLY A 25 -4.08 -1.98 -11.00
CA GLY A 25 -5.06 -3.00 -10.64
C GLY A 25 -6.38 -2.88 -11.39
N VAL A 26 -6.67 -1.71 -11.97
CA VAL A 26 -7.89 -1.43 -12.74
C VAL A 26 -7.55 -1.43 -14.23
N PRO A 27 -7.93 -2.45 -15.01
CA PRO A 27 -7.51 -2.60 -16.40
C PRO A 27 -8.30 -1.72 -17.38
N TRP A 28 -8.33 -0.41 -17.15
CA TRP A 28 -8.95 0.59 -18.05
C TRP A 28 -8.18 0.81 -19.36
N TYR A 29 -6.92 0.39 -19.41
CA TYR A 29 -6.02 0.46 -20.57
C TYR A 29 -6.13 -0.75 -21.50
N LEU A 30 -6.89 -1.78 -21.15
CA LEU A 30 -7.13 -2.93 -22.03
C LEU A 30 -8.28 -2.62 -22.99
N PRO A 31 -8.10 -2.74 -24.32
CA PRO A 31 -9.17 -2.53 -25.28
C PRO A 31 -10.26 -3.58 -25.07
N GLN A 32 -11.53 -3.18 -25.23
CA GLN A 32 -12.71 -4.01 -24.95
C GLN A 32 -12.77 -5.33 -25.74
N GLY A 33 -11.97 -5.47 -26.81
CA GLY A 33 -11.76 -6.73 -27.54
C GLY A 33 -10.93 -7.78 -26.79
N THR A 34 -10.20 -7.39 -25.74
CA THR A 34 -9.43 -8.28 -24.85
C THR A 34 -10.30 -8.83 -23.71
N ILE A 35 -11.62 -8.70 -23.83
CA ILE A 35 -12.57 -9.36 -22.93
C ILE A 35 -12.70 -10.87 -23.26
N TYR A 36 -12.23 -11.28 -24.44
CA TYR A 36 -12.35 -12.64 -24.97
C TYR A 36 -11.24 -13.66 -24.70
N PRO A 37 -9.95 -13.32 -24.42
CA PRO A 37 -8.96 -14.32 -24.07
C PRO A 37 -9.20 -14.76 -22.63
N ILE A 38 -10.10 -15.72 -22.51
CA ILE A 38 -10.31 -16.55 -21.33
C ILE A 38 -9.10 -17.46 -21.22
N ILE A 39 -8.17 -17.15 -20.32
CA ILE A 39 -7.09 -18.08 -19.95
C ILE A 39 -7.66 -18.97 -18.85
N LEU A 40 -7.79 -20.28 -19.11
CA LEU A 40 -8.26 -21.27 -18.11
C LEU A 40 -9.67 -21.03 -17.52
N GLY A 41 -10.58 -20.37 -18.24
CA GLY A 41 -11.92 -20.04 -17.71
C GLY A 41 -11.97 -18.73 -16.91
N PHE A 42 -10.83 -18.06 -16.73
CA PHE A 42 -10.71 -16.83 -15.96
C PHE A 42 -10.35 -15.64 -16.85
N PRO A 43 -10.98 -14.49 -16.64
CA PRO A 43 -10.61 -13.30 -17.39
C PRO A 43 -9.20 -12.83 -17.03
N TYR A 44 -8.38 -12.54 -18.06
CA TYR A 44 -7.01 -12.05 -17.89
C TYR A 44 -6.93 -10.82 -16.97
N TRP A 45 -7.93 -9.94 -17.04
CA TRP A 45 -8.04 -8.77 -16.19
C TRP A 45 -8.14 -9.11 -14.70
N ALA A 46 -8.79 -10.21 -14.34
CA ALA A 46 -8.95 -10.59 -12.94
C ALA A 46 -7.65 -11.17 -12.36
N PHE A 47 -6.82 -11.82 -13.17
CA PHE A 47 -5.46 -12.20 -12.75
C PHE A 47 -4.59 -10.96 -12.45
N ILE A 48 -4.66 -9.93 -13.29
CA ILE A 48 -3.97 -8.66 -13.06
C ILE A 48 -4.44 -8.01 -11.76
N SER A 49 -5.75 -7.96 -11.51
CA SER A 49 -6.29 -7.39 -10.27
C SER A 49 -5.82 -8.17 -9.04
N VAL A 50 -5.80 -9.50 -9.08
CA VAL A 50 -5.28 -10.35 -7.98
C VAL A 50 -3.80 -10.07 -7.71
N VAL A 51 -2.97 -10.04 -8.75
CA VAL A 51 -1.55 -9.71 -8.62
C VAL A 51 -1.38 -8.30 -8.04
N SER A 52 -2.18 -7.34 -8.51
CA SER A 52 -2.14 -5.97 -8.00
C SER A 52 -2.53 -5.88 -6.52
N THR A 53 -3.50 -6.68 -6.05
CA THR A 53 -3.86 -6.75 -4.63
C THR A 53 -2.72 -7.33 -3.79
N ILE A 54 -2.04 -8.37 -4.27
CA ILE A 54 -0.87 -8.94 -3.60
C ILE A 54 0.25 -7.90 -3.50
N VAL A 55 0.54 -7.20 -4.61
CA VAL A 55 1.54 -6.12 -4.64
C VAL A 55 1.17 -5.01 -3.66
N LEU A 56 -0.11 -4.62 -3.60
CA LEU A 56 -0.61 -3.62 -2.65
C LEU A 56 -0.40 -4.05 -1.21
N ALA A 57 -0.72 -5.32 -0.89
CA ALA A 57 -0.55 -5.86 0.45
C ALA A 57 0.93 -5.87 0.87
N VAL A 58 1.82 -6.35 -0.01
CA VAL A 58 3.27 -6.36 0.23
C VAL A 58 3.80 -4.93 0.40
N PHE A 59 3.34 -4.00 -0.44
CA PHE A 59 3.71 -2.59 -0.34
C PHE A 59 3.29 -1.98 1.00
N MET A 60 2.06 -2.24 1.45
CA MET A 60 1.59 -1.81 2.77
C MET A 60 2.43 -2.40 3.90
N THR A 61 2.71 -3.70 3.88
CA THR A 61 3.58 -4.34 4.87
C THR A 61 4.98 -3.72 4.89
N TYR A 62 5.55 -3.45 3.72
CA TYR A 62 6.85 -2.79 3.59
C TYR A 62 6.83 -1.36 4.15
N VAL A 63 5.79 -0.59 3.85
CA VAL A 63 5.63 0.78 4.36
C VAL A 63 5.54 0.78 5.88
N ILE A 64 4.72 -0.10 6.45
CA ILE A 64 4.60 -0.21 7.90
C ILE A 64 5.94 -0.59 8.51
N ASN A 65 6.60 -1.65 8.03
CA ASN A 65 7.83 -2.13 8.66
C ASN A 65 9.03 -1.17 8.52
N ASN A 66 9.14 -0.44 7.40
CA ASN A 66 10.29 0.42 7.13
C ASN A 66 10.08 1.88 7.52
N TYR A 67 8.83 2.35 7.56
CA TYR A 67 8.51 3.76 7.81
C TYR A 67 7.62 3.98 9.03
N TRP A 68 6.99 2.96 9.61
CA TRP A 68 6.20 3.09 10.83
C TRP A 68 7.05 2.64 12.03
N ASP A 69 7.65 3.60 12.72
CA ASP A 69 8.38 3.37 13.97
C ASP A 69 7.40 3.21 15.14
N MET A 70 6.85 2.00 15.29
CA MET A 70 5.86 1.67 16.30
C MET A 70 6.42 1.75 17.73
N GLU A 71 7.72 1.51 17.90
CA GLU A 71 8.43 1.54 19.19
C GLU A 71 8.43 2.97 19.75
N SER A 72 8.68 3.97 18.89
CA SER A 72 8.63 5.39 19.27
C SER A 72 7.24 5.92 19.65
N LEU A 73 6.17 5.25 19.21
CA LEU A 73 4.77 5.57 19.56
C LEU A 73 4.40 5.03 20.95
N VAL A 74 4.78 3.78 21.25
CA VAL A 74 4.45 3.12 22.53
C VAL A 74 5.13 3.83 23.71
N GLU A 75 6.40 4.22 23.56
CA GLU A 75 7.12 4.95 24.61
C GLU A 75 6.47 6.31 24.94
N GLN A 76 5.84 6.98 23.96
CA GLN A 76 5.16 8.26 24.19
C GLN A 76 3.79 8.12 24.84
N ASP A 77 3.02 7.08 24.51
CA ASP A 77 1.77 6.80 25.20
C ASP A 77 2.01 6.47 26.69
N GLU A 78 3.14 5.81 27.00
CA GLU A 78 3.55 5.55 28.39
C GLU A 78 4.09 6.80 29.10
N GLU A 79 4.96 7.61 28.46
CA GLU A 79 5.49 8.87 29.01
C GLU A 79 4.38 9.92 29.22
N GLY A 80 3.42 10.03 28.30
CA GLY A 80 2.28 10.96 28.39
C GLY A 80 1.16 10.49 29.32
N GLY A 81 1.14 9.20 29.66
CA GLY A 81 0.21 8.60 30.63
C GLY A 81 0.69 8.69 32.09
N GLN A 82 1.98 8.92 32.33
CA GLN A 82 2.54 9.07 33.68
C GLN A 82 2.45 10.49 34.27
N ASP A 83 2.11 11.50 33.45
CA ASP A 83 2.05 12.91 33.85
C ASP A 83 0.60 13.42 34.12
N LYS A 84 -0.35 12.51 34.40
CA LYS A 84 -1.74 12.83 34.79
C LYS A 84 -2.13 12.24 36.15
#